data_AF-A0A2D9K5E2-F1
#
_entry.id   AF-A0A2D9K5E2-F1
#
_cell.length_a   1.000
_cell.length_b   1.000
_cell.length_c   1.000
_cell.angle_alpha   90.00
_cell.angle_beta   90.00
_cell.angle_gamma   90.00
#
_symmetry.space_group_name_H-M   'P 1'
#
loop_
_entity.id
_entity.type
_entity.pdbx_description
1 polymer ?
#
loop_
_entity_poly.entity_id
_entity_poly.type
_entity_poly.pdbx_seq_one_letter_code
_entity_poly.pdbx_strand_id
1 'polypeptide(L)' 'MRTDRYNALRRRLRLTLPEVSAATGYSLGYVSRWGHSGSSAIEPPAVAIERLAVLLRARALDDLAYSDGRAA' A
#
# COMPACT_ATOMS: atom_id res chain seq x y z
N MET A 1 -13.99 2.70 -5.79
CA MET A 1 -13.10 3.40 -6.76
C MET A 1 -11.63 3.04 -6.48
N ARG A 2 -10.66 3.30 -7.38
CA ARG A 2 -9.23 2.94 -7.10
C ARG A 2 -8.67 3.70 -5.90
N THR A 3 -9.12 4.93 -5.69
CA THR A 3 -8.78 5.74 -4.51
C THR A 3 -9.20 5.06 -3.20
N ASP A 4 -10.39 4.46 -3.13
CA ASP A 4 -10.84 3.73 -1.92
C ASP A 4 -9.97 2.51 -1.65
N ARG A 5 -9.62 1.77 -2.73
CA ARG A 5 -8.77 0.58 -2.64
C ARG A 5 -7.36 0.94 -2.18
N TYR A 6 -6.80 2.04 -2.68
CA TYR A 6 -5.54 2.59 -2.20
C TYR A 6 -5.61 2.92 -0.71
N ASN A 7 -6.61 3.69 -0.28
CA ASN A 7 -6.77 4.12 1.11
C ASN A 7 -6.95 2.92 2.05
N ALA A 8 -7.67 1.88 1.62
CA ALA A 8 -7.80 0.64 2.36
C ALA A 8 -6.46 -0.10 2.51
N LEU A 9 -5.70 -0.26 1.41
CA LEU A 9 -4.39 -0.93 1.43
C LEU A 9 -3.37 -0.19 2.30
N ARG A 10 -3.24 1.12 2.13
CA ARG A 10 -2.33 1.96 2.92
C ARG A 10 -2.64 1.84 4.42
N ARG A 11 -3.91 1.86 4.80
CA ARG A 11 -4.35 1.71 6.20
C ARG A 11 -4.03 0.32 6.76
N ARG A 12 -4.29 -0.75 6.00
CA ARG A 12 -3.99 -2.13 6.42
C ARG A 12 -2.48 -2.36 6.59
N LEU A 13 -1.68 -1.80 5.69
CA LEU A 13 -0.22 -1.88 5.76
C LEU A 13 0.41 -0.89 6.76
N ARG A 14 -0.37 0.08 7.27
CA ARG A 14 0.07 1.16 8.16
C ARG A 14 1.25 1.97 7.60
N LEU A 15 1.26 2.22 6.29
CA LEU A 15 2.36 2.95 5.63
C LEU A 15 2.19 4.46 5.67
N THR A 16 3.29 5.14 5.92
CA THR A 16 3.49 6.57 5.66
C THR A 16 3.61 6.84 4.15
N LEU A 17 3.46 8.10 3.73
CA LEU A 17 3.60 8.45 2.30
C LEU A 17 5.00 8.16 1.74
N PRO A 18 6.11 8.42 2.47
CA PRO A 18 7.45 8.00 2.03
C PRO A 18 7.57 6.49 1.82
N GLU A 19 7.01 5.68 2.72
CA GLU A 19 7.03 4.22 2.55
C GLU A 19 6.18 3.75 1.36
N VAL A 20 5.03 4.39 1.11
CA VAL A 20 4.24 4.13 -0.10
C VAL A 20 5.03 4.51 -1.35
N SER A 21 5.76 5.63 -1.33
CA SER A 21 6.65 6.05 -2.42
C SER A 21 7.73 5.00 -2.70
N ALA A 22 8.40 4.51 -1.65
CA ALA A 22 9.38 3.44 -1.77
C ALA A 22 8.76 2.13 -2.30
N ALA A 23 7.62 1.70 -1.75
CA ALA A 23 6.97 0.44 -2.14
C ALA A 23 6.41 0.45 -3.57
N THR A 24 5.97 1.62 -4.06
CA THR A 24 5.35 1.75 -5.37
C THR A 24 6.32 2.26 -6.44
N GLY A 25 7.48 2.80 -6.07
CA GLY A 25 8.48 3.36 -6.98
C GLY A 25 8.11 4.72 -7.59
N TYR A 26 7.03 5.36 -7.12
CA TYR A 26 6.62 6.69 -7.56
C TYR A 26 7.18 7.77 -6.63
N SER A 27 7.41 8.97 -7.14
CA SER A 27 7.89 10.09 -6.34
C SER A 27 6.91 10.48 -5.23
N LEU A 28 7.43 10.94 -4.09
CA LEU A 28 6.63 11.34 -2.94
C LEU A 28 5.59 12.42 -3.29
N GLY A 29 5.96 13.40 -4.12
CA GLY A 29 5.05 14.46 -4.56
C GLY A 29 3.91 13.98 -5.47
N TYR A 30 4.11 12.87 -6.18
CA TYR A 30 3.04 12.23 -6.96
C TYR A 30 2.11 11.41 -6.06
N VAL A 31 2.70 10.65 -5.13
CA VAL A 31 1.97 9.86 -4.13
C VAL A 31 1.15 10.73 -3.17
N SER A 32 1.65 11.91 -2.79
CA SER A 32 0.95 12.80 -1.86
C SER A 32 -0.39 13.32 -2.41
N ARG A 33 -0.57 13.28 -3.73
CA ARG A 33 -1.82 13.67 -4.41
C ARG A 33 -2.84 12.54 -4.49
N TRP A 34 -2.48 11.34 -4.03
CA TRP A 34 -3.38 10.19 -3.98
C TRP A 34 -4.22 10.19 -2.70
N GLY A 35 -5.41 9.60 -2.77
CA GLY A 35 -6.16 9.24 -1.56
C GLY A 35 -6.92 10.36 -0.87
N HIS A 36 -6.88 11.60 -1.38
CA HIS A 36 -7.68 12.72 -0.88
C HIS A 36 -8.64 13.25 -1.95
N SER A 37 -9.67 13.99 -1.52
CA SER A 37 -10.55 14.75 -2.39
C SER A 37 -9.98 16.16 -2.65
N GLY A 38 -10.23 16.74 -3.82
CA GLY A 38 -9.84 18.11 -4.16
C GLY A 38 -9.35 18.25 -5.60
N SER A 39 -9.12 19.49 -6.04
CA SER A 39 -8.76 19.84 -7.41
C SER A 39 -7.41 19.25 -7.87
N SER A 40 -6.52 18.97 -6.91
CA SER A 40 -5.23 18.34 -7.15
C SER A 40 -5.24 16.83 -6.97
N ALA A 41 -6.37 16.21 -6.60
CA ALA A 41 -6.43 14.77 -6.39
C ALA A 41 -6.12 14.01 -7.67
N ILE A 42 -5.24 13.01 -7.57
CA ILE A 42 -4.92 12.09 -8.66
C ILE A 42 -5.38 10.70 -8.27
N GLU A 43 -6.03 10.02 -9.21
CA GLU A 43 -6.37 8.62 -9.03
C GLU A 43 -5.09 7.77 -9.06
N PRO A 44 -4.87 6.89 -8.06
CA PRO A 44 -3.70 6.03 -8.05
C PRO A 44 -3.63 5.14 -9.30
N PRO A 45 -2.45 4.94 -9.90
CA PRO A 45 -2.25 3.97 -10.97
C PRO A 45 -2.60 2.56 -10.51
N ALA A 46 -3.16 1.73 -11.39
CA ALA A 46 -3.49 0.33 -11.06
C ALA A 46 -2.27 -0.46 -10.57
N VAL A 47 -1.10 -0.25 -11.21
CA VAL A 47 0.17 -0.88 -10.82
C VAL A 47 0.57 -0.54 -9.37
N ALA A 48 0.31 0.69 -8.91
CA ALA A 48 0.60 1.06 -7.52
C ALA A 48 -0.30 0.29 -6.53
N ILE A 49 -1.58 0.10 -6.87
CA ILE A 49 -2.52 -0.72 -6.10
C ILE A 49 -2.04 -2.17 -6.02
N GLU A 50 -1.62 -2.73 -7.14
CA GLU A 50 -1.12 -4.11 -7.24
C GLU A 50 0.14 -4.31 -6.39
N ARG A 51 1.11 -3.39 -6.47
CA ARG A 51 2.34 -3.44 -5.64
C ARG A 51 2.02 -3.43 -4.15
N LEU A 52 1.11 -2.57 -3.70
CA LEU A 52 0.67 -2.54 -2.30
C LEU A 52 -0.08 -3.82 -1.91
N ALA A 53 -0.91 -4.38 -2.79
CA ALA A 53 -1.60 -5.64 -2.53
C ALA A 53 -0.64 -6.83 -2.39
N VAL A 54 0.40 -6.89 -3.24
CA VAL A 54 1.47 -7.89 -3.15
C VAL A 54 2.22 -7.75 -1.83
N LEU A 55 2.57 -6.53 -1.42
CA LEU A 55 3.23 -6.28 -0.13
C LEU A 55 2.38 -6.75 1.06
N LEU A 56 1.06 -6.52 1.01
CA LEU A 56 0.15 -6.99 2.07
C LEU A 56 0.11 -8.52 2.14
N ARG A 57 0.08 -9.18 0.97
CA ARG A 57 0.11 -10.64 0.90
C ARG A 57 1.44 -11.20 1.42
N ALA A 58 2.57 -10.58 1.10
CA ALA A 58 3.88 -10.98 1.59
C ALA A 58 3.94 -10.93 3.12
N ARG A 59 3.52 -9.82 3.74
CA ARG A 59 3.47 -9.71 5.21
C ARG A 59 2.57 -10.76 5.86
N ALA A 60 1.42 -11.07 5.25
CA ALA A 60 0.54 -12.10 5.77
C ALA A 60 1.16 -13.51 5.70
N LEU A 61 1.99 -13.78 4.67
CA LEU A 61 2.72 -15.04 4.57
C LEU A 61 3.85 -15.12 5.61
N ASP A 62 4.58 -14.03 5.83
CA ASP A 62 5.63 -13.96 6.86
C ASP A 62 5.05 -14.19 8.26
N ASP A 63 3.89 -13.59 8.57
CA ASP A 63 3.20 -13.79 9.86
C ASP A 63 2.75 -15.25 10.06
N LEU A 64 2.29 -15.92 8.99
CA LEU A 64 1.92 -17.34 9.03
C LEU A 64 3.15 -18.24 9.25
N ALA A 65 4.22 -18.02 8.49
CA ALA A 65 5.46 -18.78 8.63
C ALA A 65 6.06 -18.63 10.04
N TYR A 66 6.00 -17.42 10.62
CA TYR A 66 6.41 -17.17 11.99
C TYR A 66 5.54 -17.90 13.02
N SER A 67 4.23 -17.99 12.79
CA SER A 67 3.29 -18.67 13.69
C SER A 67 3.49 -20.19 13.70
N ASP A 68 3.70 -20.80 12.53
CA ASP A 68 3.96 -22.24 12.40
C ASP A 68 5.29 -22.65 13.04
N GLY A 69 6.34 -21.83 12.90
CA GLY A 69 7.66 -22.12 13.49
C GLY A 69 7.70 -22.10 15.02
N ARG A 70 6.69 -21.52 15.69
CA ARG A 70 6.59 -21.50 17.17
C ARG A 70 5.78 -22.65 17.76
N ALA A 71 5.08 -23.41 16.90
CA ALA A 71 4.21 -24.52 17.30
C ALA A 71 4.91 -25.90 17.22
N ALA A 72 6.21 -25.93 16.89
CA ALA A 72 7.02 -27.14 16.74
C ALA A 72 8.00 -27.36 17.91
#